data_AF-S9U1Q9-F1
#
_entry.id   AF-S9U1Q9-F1
#
_cell.length_a   1.000
_cell.length_b   1.000
_cell.length_c   1.000
_cell.angle_alpha   90.00
_cell.angle_beta   90.00
_cell.angle_gamma   90.00
#
_symmetry.space_group_name_H-M   'P 1'
#
loop_
_entity.id
_entity.type
_entity.pdbx_description
1 polymer ?
#
loop_
_entity_poly.entity_id
_entity_poly.type
_entity_poly.pdbx_seq_one_letter_code
_entity_poly.pdbx_strand_id
1 'polypeptide(L)'
;MEHVSNVDKQESIKSLQSTISKLENALSQMTQNGASTTLVKKRLRAIYIGLALLENVWNQSPHHYTQGDLAEARNVITGLFPSIENSYAKSKTGSPQRTLLERRIKALELAVQAIDELSH
;
A
#
# COMPACT_ATOMS: atom_id res chain seq x y z
N MET A 1 4.01 14.03 -8.60
CA MET A 1 2.57 13.75 -8.31
C MET A 1 1.66 15.00 -8.17
N GLU A 2 1.82 16.05 -8.99
CA GLU A 2 1.17 17.36 -8.75
C GLU A 2 -0.33 17.44 -9.11
N HIS A 3 -0.84 16.54 -9.96
CA HIS A 3 -2.23 16.58 -10.45
C HIS A 3 -3.21 15.63 -9.72
N VAL A 4 -2.79 15.03 -8.60
CA VAL A 4 -3.66 14.15 -7.81
C VAL A 4 -4.67 14.99 -7.00
N SER A 5 -5.96 14.71 -7.15
CA SER A 5 -7.01 15.46 -6.44
C SER A 5 -6.91 15.26 -4.92
N ASN A 6 -7.34 16.24 -4.12
CA ASN A 6 -7.33 16.10 -2.66
C ASN A 6 -8.18 14.93 -2.15
N VAL A 7 -9.28 14.61 -2.85
CA VAL A 7 -10.11 13.44 -2.54
C VAL A 7 -9.29 12.16 -2.74
N ASP A 8 -8.62 12.04 -3.87
CA ASP A 8 -7.79 10.87 -4.16
C ASP A 8 -6.62 10.71 -3.19
N LYS A 9 -6.00 11.83 -2.79
CA LYS A 9 -4.96 11.82 -1.74
C LYS A 9 -5.51 11.25 -0.44
N GLN A 10 -6.61 11.80 0.06
CA GLN A 10 -7.24 11.37 1.31
C GLN A 10 -7.73 9.92 1.25
N GLU A 11 -8.36 9.51 0.16
CA GLU A 11 -8.81 8.14 -0.03
C GLU A 11 -7.63 7.16 -0.09
N SER A 12 -6.51 7.56 -0.70
CA SER A 12 -5.30 6.72 -0.80
C SER A 12 -4.66 6.52 0.57
N ILE A 13 -4.48 7.60 1.35
CA ILE A 13 -3.97 7.53 2.72
C ILE A 13 -4.84 6.60 3.57
N LYS A 14 -6.16 6.80 3.57
CA LYS A 14 -7.11 5.95 4.32
C LYS A 14 -7.08 4.49 3.87
N SER A 15 -6.94 4.25 2.56
CA SER A 15 -6.85 2.91 1.98
C SER A 15 -5.60 2.16 2.44
N LEU A 16 -4.45 2.83 2.48
CA LEU A 16 -3.20 2.24 3.00
C LEU A 16 -3.27 2.02 4.51
N GLN A 17 -3.79 2.97 5.29
CA GLN A 17 -4.00 2.82 6.74
C GLN A 17 -4.90 1.60 7.05
N SER A 18 -6.02 1.43 6.34
CA SER A 18 -6.87 0.24 6.50
C SER A 18 -6.15 -1.06 6.12
N THR A 19 -5.26 -1.00 5.11
CA THR A 19 -4.47 -2.15 4.68
C THR A 19 -3.43 -2.53 5.74
N ILE A 20 -2.78 -1.53 6.37
CA ILE A 20 -1.87 -1.71 7.50
C ILE A 20 -2.59 -2.41 8.64
N SER A 21 -3.73 -1.89 9.12
CA SER A 21 -4.47 -2.50 10.24
C SER A 21 -4.87 -3.95 9.97
N LYS A 22 -5.22 -4.28 8.71
CA LYS A 22 -5.52 -5.67 8.32
C LYS A 22 -4.29 -6.57 8.35
N LEU A 23 -3.14 -6.07 7.90
CA LEU A 23 -1.89 -6.80 7.91
C LEU A 23 -1.33 -6.97 9.34
N GLU A 24 -1.48 -5.97 10.21
CA GLU A 24 -1.14 -6.05 11.64
C GLU A 24 -1.99 -7.13 12.34
N ASN A 25 -3.31 -7.12 12.11
CA ASN A 25 -4.21 -8.14 12.67
C ASN A 25 -3.86 -9.54 12.16
N ALA A 26 -3.61 -9.69 10.85
CA ALA A 26 -3.19 -10.96 10.27
C ALA A 26 -1.84 -11.43 10.86
N LEU A 27 -0.88 -10.52 11.02
CA LEU A 27 0.42 -10.81 11.62
C LEU A 27 0.27 -11.30 13.07
N SER A 28 -0.57 -10.63 13.86
CA SER A 28 -0.87 -11.02 15.24
C SER A 28 -1.47 -12.43 15.31
N GLN A 29 -2.51 -12.70 14.51
CA GLN A 29 -3.15 -14.02 14.46
C GLN A 29 -2.19 -15.13 14.01
N MET A 30 -1.40 -14.88 12.97
CA MET A 30 -0.42 -15.86 12.48
C MET A 30 0.67 -16.14 13.51
N THR A 31 1.12 -15.11 14.23
CA THR A 31 2.10 -15.26 15.32
C THR A 31 1.53 -16.12 16.45
N GLN A 32 0.27 -15.87 16.86
CA GLN A 32 -0.41 -16.66 17.89
C GLN A 32 -0.56 -18.14 17.48
N ASN A 33 -0.84 -18.39 16.20
CA ASN A 33 -1.06 -19.75 15.68
C ASN A 33 0.23 -20.46 15.26
N GLY A 34 1.42 -19.86 15.49
CA GLY A 34 2.71 -20.44 15.11
C GLY A 34 2.93 -20.54 13.59
N ALA A 35 2.17 -19.81 12.78
CA ALA A 35 2.29 -19.83 11.33
C ALA A 35 3.45 -18.94 10.84
N SER A 36 3.97 -19.21 9.63
CA SER A 36 5.05 -18.42 9.04
C SER A 36 4.62 -16.97 8.76
N THR A 37 5.30 -16.01 9.39
CA THR A 37 4.95 -14.57 9.29
C THR A 37 5.76 -13.80 8.26
N THR A 38 6.76 -14.42 7.62
CA THR A 38 7.76 -13.71 6.79
C THR A 38 7.13 -12.87 5.69
N LEU A 39 6.16 -13.42 4.95
CA LEU A 39 5.51 -12.71 3.86
C LEU A 39 4.64 -11.54 4.34
N VAL A 40 3.88 -11.73 5.43
CA VAL A 40 3.03 -10.67 5.99
C VAL A 40 3.86 -9.53 6.54
N LYS A 41 4.99 -9.82 7.22
CA LYS A 41 5.94 -8.79 7.68
C LYS A 41 6.51 -7.97 6.53
N LYS A 42 6.93 -8.63 5.45
CA LYS A 42 7.44 -7.94 4.25
C LYS A 42 6.40 -7.02 3.62
N ARG A 43 5.16 -7.52 3.44
CA ARG A 43 4.04 -6.73 2.92
C ARG A 43 3.72 -5.56 3.84
N LEU A 44 3.62 -5.79 5.15
CA LEU A 44 3.34 -4.74 6.13
C LEU A 44 4.38 -3.62 6.07
N ARG A 45 5.67 -3.96 6.08
CA ARG A 45 6.77 -2.98 5.96
C ARG A 45 6.66 -2.18 4.66
N ALA A 46 6.42 -2.83 3.53
CA ALA A 46 6.28 -2.15 2.24
C ALA A 46 5.10 -1.17 2.23
N ILE A 47 3.95 -1.53 2.80
CA ILE A 47 2.80 -0.62 2.89
C ILE A 47 3.06 0.55 3.84
N TYR A 48 3.78 0.36 4.95
CA TYR A 48 4.21 1.48 5.80
C TYR A 48 5.11 2.46 5.05
N ILE A 49 6.08 1.95 4.28
CA ILE A 49 6.96 2.79 3.45
C ILE A 49 6.12 3.55 2.43
N GLY A 50 5.23 2.87 1.71
CA GLY A 50 4.32 3.51 0.75
C GLY A 50 3.49 4.63 1.38
N LEU A 51 2.91 4.40 2.56
CA LEU A 51 2.16 5.43 3.29
C LEU A 51 3.05 6.63 3.66
N ALA A 52 4.23 6.37 4.23
CA ALA A 52 5.14 7.43 4.64
C ALA A 52 5.61 8.28 3.46
N LEU A 53 5.82 7.69 2.27
CA LEU A 53 6.20 8.45 1.09
C LEU A 53 5.04 9.27 0.53
N LEU A 54 3.81 8.77 0.57
CA LEU A 54 2.64 9.60 0.23
C LEU A 54 2.53 10.80 1.17
N GLU A 55 2.73 10.60 2.47
CA GLU A 55 2.73 11.68 3.46
C GLU A 55 3.91 12.64 3.27
N ASN A 56 5.07 12.14 2.86
CA ASN A 56 6.22 12.98 2.50
C ASN A 56 5.93 13.85 1.28
N VAL A 57 5.51 13.25 0.16
CA VAL A 57 5.29 13.98 -1.09
C VAL A 57 4.13 14.98 -0.97
N TRP A 58 3.07 14.64 -0.24
CA TRP A 58 1.89 15.51 -0.15
C TRP A 58 1.87 16.45 1.04
N ASN A 59 2.48 16.07 2.16
CA ASN A 59 2.41 16.82 3.41
C ASN A 59 3.79 17.24 3.92
N GLN A 60 4.87 16.99 3.17
CA GLN A 60 6.25 17.30 3.53
C GLN A 60 6.72 16.61 4.83
N SER A 61 6.04 15.53 5.25
CA SER A 61 6.44 14.74 6.41
C SER A 61 7.80 14.07 6.14
N PRO A 62 8.80 14.19 7.02
CA PRO A 62 10.09 13.53 6.81
C PRO A 62 9.95 12.00 6.81
N HIS A 63 10.76 11.31 6.02
CA HIS A 63 10.92 9.86 6.10
C HIS A 63 12.39 9.49 6.36
N HIS A 64 12.62 8.30 6.92
CA HIS A 64 13.96 7.83 7.31
C HIS A 64 14.41 6.58 6.54
N TYR A 65 13.64 6.17 5.53
CA TYR A 65 13.92 4.97 4.74
C TYR A 65 15.11 5.16 3.80
N THR A 66 15.93 4.12 3.71
CA THR A 66 17.09 4.07 2.79
C THR A 66 16.65 3.72 1.37
N GLN A 67 17.52 3.97 0.39
CA GLN A 67 17.28 3.55 -1.00
C GLN A 67 17.03 2.03 -1.14
N GLY A 68 17.70 1.21 -0.32
CA GLY A 68 17.44 -0.22 -0.27
C GLY A 68 16.03 -0.56 0.22
N ASP A 69 15.55 0.15 1.26
CA ASP A 69 14.18 -0.01 1.76
C ASP A 69 13.15 0.38 0.70
N LEU A 70 13.40 1.48 -0.02
CA LEU A 70 12.53 1.97 -1.09
C LEU A 70 12.44 0.95 -2.23
N ALA A 71 13.57 0.43 -2.69
CA ALA A 71 13.62 -0.59 -3.74
C ALA A 71 12.91 -1.89 -3.33
N GLU A 72 13.09 -2.35 -2.08
CA GLU A 72 12.36 -3.54 -1.59
C GLU A 72 10.85 -3.27 -1.51
N ALA A 73 10.44 -2.13 -0.95
CA ALA A 73 9.03 -1.75 -0.84
C ALA A 73 8.36 -1.69 -2.21
N ARG A 74 9.01 -1.07 -3.20
CA ARG A 74 8.53 -1.00 -4.58
C ARG A 74 8.26 -2.38 -5.16
N ASN A 75 9.20 -3.30 -5.02
CA ASN A 75 9.09 -4.67 -5.52
C ASN A 75 7.95 -5.44 -4.83
N VAL A 76 7.85 -5.30 -3.51
CA VAL A 76 6.78 -5.95 -2.73
C VAL A 76 5.41 -5.41 -3.11
N ILE A 77 5.25 -4.08 -3.21
CA ILE A 77 3.97 -3.46 -3.60
C ILE A 77 3.59 -3.88 -5.02
N THR A 78 4.52 -3.82 -5.96
CA THR A 78 4.26 -4.21 -7.36
C THR A 78 3.83 -5.67 -7.47
N GLY A 79 4.43 -6.55 -6.65
CA GLY A 79 4.03 -7.95 -6.56
C GLY A 79 2.62 -8.20 -6.00
N LEU A 80 1.93 -7.19 -5.44
CA LEU A 80 0.55 -7.30 -4.97
C LEU A 80 -0.48 -7.11 -6.09
N PHE A 81 -0.15 -6.35 -7.14
CA PHE A 81 -1.12 -5.98 -8.19
C PHE A 81 -1.83 -7.18 -8.82
N PRO A 82 -1.15 -8.26 -9.27
CA PRO A 82 -1.83 -9.35 -9.96
C PRO A 82 -2.95 -10.00 -9.14
N SER A 83 -2.75 -10.12 -7.81
CA SER A 83 -3.76 -10.69 -6.91
C SER A 83 -4.96 -9.75 -6.70
N ILE A 84 -4.69 -8.46 -6.56
CA ILE A 84 -5.71 -7.43 -6.34
C ILE A 84 -6.53 -7.23 -7.63
N GLU A 85 -5.87 -7.16 -8.79
CA GLU A 85 -6.49 -7.05 -10.11
C GLU A 85 -7.36 -8.27 -10.43
N ASN A 86 -6.88 -9.48 -10.14
CA ASN A 86 -7.69 -10.70 -10.28
C ASN A 86 -8.94 -10.67 -9.39
N SER A 87 -8.81 -10.18 -8.16
CA SER A 87 -9.95 -10.00 -7.24
C SER A 87 -10.91 -8.92 -7.75
N TYR A 88 -10.39 -7.85 -8.35
CA TYR A 88 -11.17 -6.77 -8.96
C TYR A 88 -11.95 -7.25 -10.17
N ALA A 89 -11.31 -7.99 -11.08
CA ALA A 89 -11.92 -8.55 -12.28
C ALA A 89 -13.11 -9.48 -11.94
N LYS A 90 -13.01 -10.20 -10.82
CA LYS A 90 -14.06 -11.10 -10.31
C LYS A 90 -15.17 -10.38 -9.52
N SER A 91 -14.95 -9.12 -9.14
CA SER A 91 -15.91 -8.37 -8.32
C SER A 91 -17.07 -7.80 -9.15
N LYS A 92 -18.29 -7.86 -8.60
CA LYS A 92 -19.49 -7.34 -9.26
C LYS A 92 -19.39 -5.82 -9.48
N THR A 93 -19.74 -5.35 -10.68
CA THR A 93 -19.83 -3.93 -11.01
C THR A 93 -20.77 -3.19 -10.04
N GLY A 94 -20.31 -2.04 -9.53
CA GLY A 94 -21.05 -1.24 -8.55
C GLY A 94 -21.08 -1.81 -7.13
N SER A 95 -20.41 -2.93 -6.85
CA SER A 95 -20.34 -3.46 -5.48
C SER A 95 -19.39 -2.63 -4.60
N PRO A 96 -19.67 -2.51 -3.29
CA PRO A 96 -18.74 -1.88 -2.35
C PRO A 96 -17.34 -2.52 -2.37
N GLN A 97 -17.26 -3.83 -2.61
CA GLN A 97 -15.98 -4.54 -2.75
C GLN A 97 -15.20 -4.04 -3.97
N ARG A 98 -15.86 -3.81 -5.10
CA ARG A 98 -15.23 -3.29 -6.31
C ARG A 98 -14.64 -1.90 -6.07
N THR A 99 -15.42 -1.00 -5.48
CA THR A 99 -14.95 0.35 -5.11
C THR A 99 -13.79 0.32 -4.13
N LEU A 100 -13.82 -0.59 -3.14
CA LEU A 100 -12.71 -0.76 -2.21
C LEU A 100 -11.43 -1.23 -2.92
N LEU A 101 -11.55 -2.13 -3.89
CA LEU A 101 -10.42 -2.62 -4.68
C LEU A 101 -9.86 -1.53 -5.59
N GLU A 102 -10.70 -0.70 -6.24
CA GLU A 102 -10.27 0.45 -7.04
C GLU A 102 -9.45 1.43 -6.21
N ARG A 103 -9.95 1.81 -5.03
CA ARG A 103 -9.25 2.69 -4.10
C ARG A 103 -7.93 2.08 -3.62
N ARG A 104 -7.86 0.75 -3.44
CA ARG A 104 -6.62 0.08 -3.06
C ARG A 104 -5.60 0.08 -4.20
N ILE A 105 -6.02 -0.26 -5.42
CA ILE A 105 -5.15 -0.25 -6.60
C ILE A 105 -4.57 1.16 -6.77
N LYS A 106 -5.42 2.18 -6.79
CA LYS A 106 -5.00 3.58 -6.91
C LYS A 106 -4.01 4.01 -5.82
N ALA A 107 -4.27 3.63 -4.57
CA ALA A 107 -3.38 3.95 -3.46
C ALA A 107 -1.99 3.30 -3.60
N LEU A 108 -1.94 2.05 -4.10
CA LEU A 108 -0.70 1.33 -4.34
C LEU A 108 0.06 1.90 -5.55
N GLU A 109 -0.64 2.29 -6.61
CA GLU A 109 -0.04 2.96 -7.78
C GLU A 109 0.62 4.28 -7.36
N LEU A 110 -0.08 5.10 -6.58
CA LEU A 110 0.46 6.36 -6.07
C LEU A 110 1.64 6.13 -5.12
N ALA A 111 1.60 5.08 -4.30
CA ALA A 111 2.73 4.72 -3.44
C ALA A 111 3.97 4.31 -4.26
N VAL A 112 3.79 3.53 -5.33
CA VAL A 112 4.90 3.18 -6.24
C VAL A 112 5.44 4.43 -6.93
N GLN A 113 4.57 5.33 -7.41
CA GLN A 113 5.00 6.58 -8.00
C GLN A 113 5.80 7.45 -7.01
N ALA A 114 5.36 7.56 -5.75
CA ALA A 114 6.08 8.30 -4.72
C ALA A 114 7.45 7.69 -4.40
N ILE A 115 7.55 6.35 -4.40
CA ILE A 115 8.82 5.64 -4.26
C ILE A 115 9.74 5.99 -5.44
N ASP A 116 9.24 5.93 -6.67
CA ASP A 116 10.02 6.22 -7.86
C ASP A 116 10.50 7.68 -7.89
N GLU A 117 9.67 8.65 -7.49
CA GLU A 117 10.04 10.07 -7.41
C GLU A 117 11.14 10.36 -6.37
N LEU A 118 11.22 9.58 -5.27
CA LEU A 118 12.18 9.78 -4.16
C LEU A 118 13.40 8.85 -4.22
N SER A 119 13.45 7.93 -5.19
CA SER A 119 14.58 7.00 -5.38
C SER A 119 15.63 7.51 -6.37
N HIS A 120 15.50 8.77 -6.81
CA HIS A 120 16.38 9.42 -7.79
C HIS A 120 17.29 10.48 -7.17
#